data_AF-A0A1C4JR59-F1
#
_entry.id   AF-A0A1C4JR59-F1
#
_cell.length_a   1.000
_cell.length_b   1.000
_cell.length_c   1.000
_cell.angle_alpha   90.00
_cell.angle_beta   90.00
_cell.angle_gamma   90.00
#
_symmetry.space_group_name_H-M   'P 1'
#
loop_
_entity.id
_entity.type
_entity.pdbx_description
1 polymer ?
#
loop_
_entity_poly.entity_id
_entity_poly.type
_entity_poly.pdbx_seq_one_letter_code
_entity_poly.pdbx_strand_id
1 'polypeptide(L)'
;MRHENEIGGTTDVGGRPEFADRRTTKTVDGKAVTGWFTEDFTLRELKTLRTVERLPLVRNRNTVFDGRGRVMTFQEVIDLARRLSKESGRRIAVFPETKHPTYFRAIGLPLEEELIRVIRRNRLTARECVVQSFEPSSLHRVAAARLGLPLWQALGTSGGPYGHAVTYKDMMSPAGLREIASYAQWIGPDKSSLVPPHTLLADAHAAGLKVGAYTFRAENQYLPAAHRRGTAPNDFGDAFAEYAFHYGQGVDAVVTDFPDIAVQAREELRG
;
A
#
# COMPACT_ATOMS: atom_id res chain seq x y z
N MET A 1 -6.05 -10.31 2.58
CA MET A 1 -5.38 -9.01 2.70
C MET A 1 -4.01 -9.25 3.32
N ARG A 2 -2.97 -9.12 2.50
CA ARG A 2 -1.56 -9.28 2.85
C ARG A 2 -0.76 -8.24 2.05
N HIS A 3 0.43 -7.91 2.52
CA HIS A 3 1.33 -7.00 1.79
C HIS A 3 1.96 -7.69 0.58
N GLU A 4 2.32 -8.97 0.71
CA GLU A 4 2.88 -9.79 -0.37
C GLU A 4 2.08 -11.10 -0.49
N ASN A 5 2.24 -11.79 -1.62
CA ASN A 5 1.73 -13.16 -1.76
C ASN A 5 2.57 -14.17 -0.98
N GLU A 6 3.87 -13.91 -0.77
CA GLU A 6 4.68 -14.63 0.21
C GLU A 6 4.26 -14.23 1.64
N ILE A 7 3.95 -15.22 2.48
CA ILE A 7 3.37 -15.02 3.82
C ILE A 7 4.22 -15.55 4.97
N GLY A 8 5.40 -16.09 4.71
CA GLY A 8 6.32 -16.64 5.71
C GLY A 8 6.85 -15.58 6.67
N GLY A 9 7.14 -14.37 6.18
CA GLY A 9 7.61 -13.27 7.03
C GLY A 9 6.52 -12.58 7.85
N THR A 10 5.26 -13.00 7.71
CA THR A 10 4.12 -12.20 8.20
C THR A 10 2.95 -13.03 8.77
N THR A 11 3.10 -14.36 8.78
CA THR A 11 2.23 -15.32 9.47
C THR A 11 3.07 -16.33 10.23
N ASP A 12 2.43 -17.15 11.05
CA ASP A 12 3.04 -18.28 11.75
C ASP A 12 3.29 -19.52 10.86
N VAL A 13 3.07 -19.44 9.54
CA VAL A 13 3.13 -20.59 8.61
C VAL A 13 4.46 -21.35 8.66
N GLY A 14 5.58 -20.65 8.86
CA GLY A 14 6.90 -21.27 8.96
C GLY A 14 7.07 -22.18 10.18
N GLY A 15 6.22 -22.03 11.20
CA GLY A 15 6.17 -22.89 12.37
C GLY A 15 5.09 -23.97 12.34
N ARG A 16 4.39 -24.17 11.20
CA ARG A 16 3.28 -25.13 11.06
C ARG A 16 3.73 -26.40 10.34
N PRO A 17 3.90 -27.53 11.05
CA PRO A 17 4.37 -28.78 10.42
C PRO A 17 3.48 -29.26 9.28
N GLU A 18 2.15 -29.04 9.38
CA GLU A 18 1.17 -29.41 8.36
C GLU A 18 1.33 -28.65 7.03
N PHE A 19 2.13 -27.57 7.01
CA PHE A 19 2.40 -26.77 5.81
C PHE A 19 3.89 -26.73 5.45
N ALA A 20 4.74 -27.54 6.10
CA ALA A 20 6.18 -27.53 5.86
C ALA A 20 6.54 -27.90 4.41
N ASP A 21 5.77 -28.80 3.80
CA ASP A 21 5.90 -29.25 2.41
C ASP A 21 5.46 -28.20 1.38
N ARG A 22 4.72 -27.16 1.79
CA ARG A 22 4.27 -26.06 0.93
C ARG A 22 5.33 -24.97 0.73
N ARG A 23 6.46 -25.06 1.42
CA ARG A 23 7.57 -24.13 1.20
C ARG A 23 8.20 -24.40 -0.15
N THR A 24 8.19 -23.42 -1.04
CA THR A 24 8.69 -23.58 -2.42
C THR A 24 9.39 -22.32 -2.91
N THR A 25 10.01 -22.40 -4.09
CA THR A 25 10.59 -21.25 -4.80
C THR A 25 9.75 -20.96 -6.04
N LYS A 26 9.31 -19.71 -6.19
CA LYS A 26 8.58 -19.23 -7.36
C LYS A 26 9.27 -18.01 -7.97
N THR A 27 9.10 -17.83 -9.26
CA THR A 27 9.50 -16.59 -9.93
C THR A 27 8.33 -15.61 -9.90
N VAL A 28 8.39 -14.62 -9.01
CA VAL A 28 7.41 -13.54 -8.88
C VAL A 28 8.05 -12.29 -9.47
N ASP A 29 7.40 -11.70 -10.47
CA ASP A 29 7.88 -10.50 -11.17
C ASP A 29 9.36 -10.60 -11.64
N GLY A 30 9.72 -11.77 -12.17
CA GLY A 30 11.08 -12.05 -12.66
C GLY A 30 12.12 -12.33 -11.56
N LYS A 31 11.73 -12.33 -10.28
CA LYS A 31 12.62 -12.62 -9.14
C LYS A 31 12.30 -13.95 -8.50
N ALA A 32 13.33 -14.74 -8.20
CA ALA A 32 13.16 -15.95 -7.40
C ALA A 32 12.85 -15.56 -5.94
N VAL A 33 11.71 -16.03 -5.45
CA VAL A 33 11.25 -15.85 -4.06
C VAL A 33 11.05 -17.24 -3.48
N THR A 34 11.57 -17.48 -2.27
CA THR A 34 11.39 -18.76 -1.56
C THR A 34 10.59 -18.53 -0.28
N GLY A 35 9.51 -19.29 -0.09
CA GLY A 35 8.63 -19.11 1.04
C GLY A 35 7.32 -19.88 0.90
N TRP A 36 6.27 -19.37 1.54
CA TRP A 36 4.91 -19.91 1.45
C TRP A 36 4.02 -18.90 0.76
N PHE A 37 3.32 -19.31 -0.30
CA PHE A 37 2.59 -18.38 -1.14
C PHE A 37 1.08 -18.55 -1.01
N THR A 38 0.35 -17.44 -0.93
CA THR A 38 -1.10 -17.42 -0.70
C THR A 38 -1.89 -18.29 -1.66
N GLU A 39 -1.49 -18.36 -2.93
CA GLU A 39 -2.15 -19.12 -3.99
C GLU A 39 -2.00 -20.64 -3.85
N ASP A 40 -1.13 -21.12 -2.96
CA ASP A 40 -0.98 -22.55 -2.67
C ASP A 40 -1.93 -23.01 -1.55
N PHE A 41 -2.71 -22.10 -0.96
CA PHE A 41 -3.60 -22.40 0.15
C PHE A 41 -5.06 -22.14 -0.21
N THR A 42 -5.94 -22.96 0.34
CA THR A 42 -7.36 -22.63 0.42
C THR A 42 -7.60 -21.49 1.42
N LEU A 43 -8.70 -20.76 1.27
CA LEU A 43 -9.10 -19.76 2.25
C LEU A 43 -9.28 -20.38 3.66
N ARG A 44 -9.74 -21.63 3.75
CA ARG A 44 -9.92 -22.32 5.03
C ARG A 44 -8.59 -22.51 5.75
N GLU A 45 -7.56 -22.93 5.02
CA GLU A 45 -6.20 -23.07 5.57
C GLU A 45 -5.61 -21.71 5.95
N LEU A 46 -5.73 -20.69 5.07
CA LEU A 46 -5.27 -19.33 5.40
C LEU A 46 -5.94 -18.77 6.67
N LYS A 47 -7.17 -19.20 6.97
CA LYS A 47 -7.90 -18.79 8.18
C LYS A 47 -7.44 -19.49 9.46
N THR A 48 -6.65 -20.56 9.38
CA THR A 48 -6.04 -21.20 10.54
C THR A 48 -4.73 -20.53 10.96
N LEU A 49 -4.08 -19.82 10.02
CA LEU A 49 -2.85 -19.09 10.25
C LEU A 49 -3.06 -17.86 11.13
N ARG A 50 -2.02 -17.51 11.88
CA ARG A 50 -1.96 -16.33 12.73
C ARG A 50 -0.98 -15.32 12.19
N THR A 51 -1.34 -14.05 12.31
CA THR A 51 -0.48 -12.95 11.86
C THR A 51 0.65 -12.71 12.85
N VAL A 52 1.83 -12.35 12.33
CA VAL A 52 2.99 -11.94 13.13
C VAL A 52 3.55 -10.61 12.61
N GLU A 53 4.22 -9.86 13.46
CA GLU A 53 4.93 -8.63 13.10
C GLU A 53 6.06 -8.94 12.11
N ARG A 54 6.11 -8.18 11.01
CA ARG A 54 7.07 -8.37 9.92
C ARG A 54 8.42 -7.70 10.16
N LEU A 55 8.47 -6.74 11.10
CA LEU A 55 9.68 -6.00 11.49
C LEU A 55 9.96 -6.16 13.00
N PRO A 56 10.10 -7.38 13.55
CA PRO A 56 10.18 -7.60 15.00
C PRO A 56 11.41 -6.95 15.65
N LEU A 57 12.49 -6.75 14.90
CA LEU A 57 13.71 -6.07 15.38
C LEU A 57 13.57 -4.54 15.41
N VAL A 58 12.63 -3.98 14.65
CA VAL A 58 12.35 -2.53 14.62
C VAL A 58 11.18 -2.20 15.55
N ARG A 59 10.15 -3.03 15.54
CA ARG A 59 8.88 -2.86 16.25
C ARG A 59 8.65 -4.00 17.23
N ASN A 60 9.64 -4.26 18.08
CA ASN A 60 9.56 -5.34 19.08
C ASN A 60 8.32 -5.23 19.98
N ARG A 61 7.81 -4.03 20.24
CA ARG A 61 6.57 -3.82 21.02
C ARG A 61 5.33 -4.39 20.32
N ASN A 62 5.33 -4.54 19.00
CA ASN A 62 4.21 -5.11 18.27
C ASN A 62 4.14 -6.64 18.38
N THR A 63 5.24 -7.31 18.72
CA THR A 63 5.27 -8.79 18.82
C THR A 63 4.38 -9.32 19.94
N VAL A 64 3.94 -8.46 20.87
CA VAL A 64 2.91 -8.80 21.88
C VAL A 64 1.58 -9.25 21.25
N PHE A 65 1.35 -8.87 19.98
CA PHE A 65 0.17 -9.24 19.21
C PHE A 65 0.38 -10.46 18.30
N ASP A 66 1.59 -11.01 18.23
CA ASP A 66 1.88 -12.20 17.45
C ASP A 66 0.98 -13.36 17.90
N GLY A 67 0.47 -14.12 16.93
CA GLY A 67 -0.42 -15.26 17.22
C GLY A 67 -1.88 -14.88 17.49
N ARG A 68 -2.21 -13.61 17.73
CA ARG A 68 -3.57 -13.18 18.11
C ARG A 68 -4.47 -12.96 16.90
N GLY A 69 -3.96 -12.28 15.87
CA GLY A 69 -4.70 -11.94 14.66
C GLY A 69 -4.87 -13.12 13.70
N ARG A 70 -5.88 -13.05 12.83
CA ARG A 70 -6.09 -13.98 11.71
C ARG A 70 -5.96 -13.24 10.39
N VAL A 71 -5.64 -13.97 9.32
CA VAL A 71 -5.68 -13.40 7.97
C VAL A 71 -7.12 -12.97 7.64
N MET A 72 -7.30 -11.72 7.21
CA MET A 72 -8.60 -11.19 6.76
C MET A 72 -8.74 -11.26 5.24
N THR A 73 -9.94 -11.56 4.76
CA THR A 73 -10.37 -11.35 3.37
C THR A 73 -10.67 -9.87 3.13
N PHE A 74 -10.77 -9.47 1.88
CA PHE A 74 -11.17 -8.09 1.57
C PHE A 74 -12.62 -7.80 2.03
N GLN A 75 -13.53 -8.77 1.93
CA GLN A 75 -14.89 -8.63 2.43
C GLN A 75 -14.93 -8.31 3.93
N GLU A 76 -14.17 -9.03 4.76
CA GLU A 76 -14.15 -8.77 6.20
C GLU A 76 -13.54 -7.41 6.53
N VAL A 77 -12.60 -6.90 5.71
CA VAL A 77 -12.06 -5.54 5.88
C VAL A 77 -13.12 -4.48 5.54
N ILE A 78 -13.92 -4.69 4.50
CA ILE A 78 -15.07 -3.82 4.18
C ILE A 78 -16.08 -3.83 5.33
N ASP A 79 -16.43 -5.01 5.84
CA ASP A 79 -17.40 -5.16 6.92
C ASP A 79 -16.90 -4.47 8.21
N LEU A 80 -15.60 -4.61 8.51
CA LEU A 80 -14.93 -3.92 9.61
C LEU A 80 -14.99 -2.39 9.44
N ALA A 81 -14.61 -1.87 8.26
CA ALA A 81 -14.61 -0.44 7.99
C ALA A 81 -16.02 0.17 8.13
N ARG A 82 -17.06 -0.52 7.64
CA ARG A 82 -18.45 -0.09 7.77
C ARG A 82 -18.93 -0.09 9.21
N ARG A 83 -18.62 -1.15 9.96
CA ARG A 83 -18.97 -1.24 11.38
C ARG A 83 -18.33 -0.10 12.17
N LEU A 84 -17.01 0.10 12.02
CA LEU A 84 -16.30 1.20 12.67
C LEU A 84 -16.79 2.58 12.21
N SER A 85 -17.24 2.70 10.95
CA SER A 85 -17.83 3.95 10.47
C SER A 85 -19.13 4.29 11.20
N LYS A 86 -19.96 3.27 11.46
CA LYS A 86 -21.20 3.43 12.22
C LYS A 86 -20.92 3.77 13.68
N GLU A 87 -19.97 3.07 14.30
CA GLU A 87 -19.61 3.27 15.71
C GLU A 87 -18.99 4.65 15.97
N SER A 88 -18.14 5.14 15.06
CA SER A 88 -17.44 6.42 15.22
C SER A 88 -18.20 7.63 14.66
N GLY A 89 -19.28 7.41 13.90
CA GLY A 89 -19.98 8.48 13.17
C GLY A 89 -19.17 9.09 12.01
N ARG A 90 -18.00 8.55 11.69
CA ARG A 90 -17.11 9.01 10.61
C ARG A 90 -16.98 7.95 9.55
N ARG A 91 -17.04 8.32 8.27
CA ARG A 91 -16.81 7.37 7.19
C ARG A 91 -15.34 6.94 7.16
N ILE A 92 -15.11 5.64 7.22
CA ILE A 92 -13.81 4.99 7.04
C ILE A 92 -13.84 4.30 5.68
N ALA A 93 -12.97 4.73 4.77
CA ALA A 93 -12.81 4.14 3.46
C ALA A 93 -11.77 2.99 3.49
N VAL A 94 -11.85 2.08 2.52
CA VAL A 94 -10.84 1.07 2.26
C VAL A 94 -9.95 1.49 1.10
N PHE A 95 -8.67 1.12 1.15
CA PHE A 95 -7.68 1.44 0.13
C PHE A 95 -6.93 0.17 -0.31
N PRO A 96 -7.60 -0.76 -1.04
CA PRO A 96 -6.96 -1.98 -1.51
C PRO A 96 -5.90 -1.71 -2.60
N GLU A 97 -4.81 -2.48 -2.54
CA GLU A 97 -3.81 -2.56 -3.59
C GLU A 97 -3.83 -3.95 -4.26
N THR A 98 -3.80 -4.01 -5.59
CA THR A 98 -3.52 -5.27 -6.30
C THR A 98 -2.02 -5.51 -6.36
N LYS A 99 -1.56 -6.59 -5.72
CA LYS A 99 -0.15 -7.00 -5.64
C LYS A 99 0.19 -8.03 -6.71
N HIS A 100 1.26 -7.78 -7.48
CA HIS A 100 1.71 -8.64 -8.59
C HIS A 100 0.60 -9.08 -9.57
N PRO A 101 -0.29 -8.19 -10.04
CA PRO A 101 -1.42 -8.59 -10.89
C PRO A 101 -0.98 -9.30 -12.19
N THR A 102 0.16 -8.93 -12.79
CA THR A 102 0.70 -9.67 -13.96
C THR A 102 1.07 -11.11 -13.60
N TYR A 103 1.76 -11.34 -12.47
CA TYR A 103 2.08 -12.69 -11.99
C TYR A 103 0.83 -13.52 -11.73
N PHE A 104 -0.12 -12.99 -10.95
CA PHE A 104 -1.36 -13.69 -10.60
C PHE A 104 -2.20 -14.04 -11.83
N ARG A 105 -2.21 -13.17 -12.84
CA ARG A 105 -2.87 -13.45 -14.11
C ARG A 105 -2.18 -14.58 -14.88
N ALA A 106 -0.86 -14.61 -14.92
CA ALA A 106 -0.11 -15.65 -15.62
C ALA A 106 -0.37 -17.06 -15.07
N ILE A 107 -0.72 -17.17 -13.78
CA ILE A 107 -1.08 -18.44 -13.14
C ILE A 107 -2.60 -18.71 -13.11
N GLY A 108 -3.40 -17.93 -13.84
CA GLY A 108 -4.86 -18.13 -13.95
C GLY A 108 -5.68 -17.65 -12.76
N LEU A 109 -5.12 -16.78 -11.90
CA LEU A 109 -5.77 -16.23 -10.70
C LEU A 109 -5.88 -14.71 -10.76
N PRO A 110 -6.59 -14.14 -11.74
CA PRO A 110 -6.58 -12.71 -11.96
C PRO A 110 -7.23 -11.92 -10.82
N LEU A 111 -6.50 -10.97 -10.23
CA LEU A 111 -6.91 -10.26 -9.02
C LEU A 111 -7.99 -9.19 -9.30
N GLU A 112 -7.88 -8.52 -10.44
CA GLU A 112 -8.71 -7.35 -10.76
C GLU A 112 -10.19 -7.71 -10.87
N GLU A 113 -10.52 -8.81 -11.53
CA GLU A 113 -11.87 -9.31 -11.73
C GLU A 113 -12.55 -9.66 -10.39
N GLU A 114 -11.80 -10.32 -9.49
CA GLU A 114 -12.28 -10.64 -8.15
C GLU A 114 -12.45 -9.38 -7.28
N LEU A 115 -11.52 -8.43 -7.37
CA LEU A 115 -11.63 -7.13 -6.71
C LEU A 115 -12.88 -6.36 -7.19
N ILE A 116 -13.07 -6.26 -8.51
CA ILE A 116 -14.24 -5.63 -9.14
C ILE A 116 -15.53 -6.30 -8.67
N ARG A 117 -15.57 -7.65 -8.62
CA ARG A 117 -16.73 -8.42 -8.16
C ARG A 117 -17.08 -8.07 -6.71
N VAL A 118 -16.09 -8.03 -5.81
CA VAL A 118 -16.31 -7.67 -4.40
C VAL A 118 -16.76 -6.21 -4.26
N ILE A 119 -16.16 -5.27 -5.00
CA ILE A 119 -16.58 -3.87 -5.02
C ILE A 119 -18.05 -3.74 -5.43
N ARG A 120 -18.45 -4.36 -6.55
CA ARG A 120 -19.83 -4.32 -7.06
C ARG A 120 -20.82 -4.94 -6.08
N ARG A 121 -20.49 -6.12 -5.55
CA ARG A 121 -21.32 -6.81 -4.55
C ARG A 121 -21.59 -5.92 -3.34
N ASN A 122 -20.60 -5.17 -2.89
CA ASN A 122 -20.72 -4.28 -1.75
C ASN A 122 -21.24 -2.88 -2.09
N ARG A 123 -21.40 -2.54 -3.38
CA ARG A 123 -21.80 -1.20 -3.85
C ARG A 123 -20.90 -0.09 -3.29
N LEU A 124 -19.59 -0.33 -3.22
CA LEU A 124 -18.66 0.68 -2.71
C LEU A 124 -18.65 1.89 -3.64
N THR A 125 -18.71 3.08 -3.05
CA THR A 125 -18.67 4.35 -3.76
C THR A 125 -17.28 4.99 -3.74
N ALA A 126 -17.10 6.07 -4.51
CA ALA A 126 -15.87 6.87 -4.51
C ALA A 126 -15.46 7.43 -3.13
N ARG A 127 -16.40 7.45 -2.17
CA ARG A 127 -16.14 7.90 -0.79
C ARG A 127 -15.77 6.76 0.16
N GLU A 128 -15.90 5.52 -0.28
CA GLU A 128 -15.68 4.31 0.53
C GLU A 128 -14.51 3.47 0.03
N CYS A 129 -14.07 3.65 -1.22
CA CYS A 129 -13.01 2.85 -1.81
C CYS A 129 -12.14 3.67 -2.76
N VAL A 130 -10.83 3.52 -2.63
CA VAL A 130 -9.83 3.97 -3.62
C VAL A 130 -9.00 2.74 -3.99
N VAL A 131 -8.72 2.51 -5.27
CA VAL A 131 -7.95 1.33 -5.70
C VAL A 131 -6.55 1.75 -6.13
N GLN A 132 -5.54 1.08 -5.59
CA GLN A 132 -4.14 1.29 -5.92
C GLN A 132 -3.55 0.11 -6.70
N SER A 133 -2.60 0.40 -7.58
CA SER A 133 -1.63 -0.59 -8.06
C SER A 133 -0.34 0.08 -8.50
N PHE A 134 0.77 -0.66 -8.41
CA PHE A 134 2.00 -0.29 -9.10
C PHE A 134 1.92 -0.55 -10.61
N GLU A 135 1.13 -1.54 -11.06
CA GLU A 135 1.06 -1.94 -12.47
C GLU A 135 -0.09 -1.21 -13.19
N PRO A 136 0.20 -0.33 -14.18
CA PRO A 136 -0.85 0.42 -14.89
C PRO A 136 -1.88 -0.50 -15.56
N SER A 137 -1.47 -1.68 -16.03
CA SER A 137 -2.39 -2.64 -16.67
C SER A 137 -3.53 -3.06 -15.73
N SER A 138 -3.28 -3.17 -14.42
CA SER A 138 -4.30 -3.45 -13.42
C SER A 138 -5.29 -2.29 -13.28
N LEU A 139 -4.79 -1.06 -13.18
CA LEU A 139 -5.64 0.13 -13.07
C LEU A 139 -6.49 0.35 -14.32
N HIS A 140 -5.96 0.10 -15.53
CA HIS A 140 -6.76 0.13 -16.75
C HIS A 140 -7.91 -0.88 -16.73
N ARG A 141 -7.70 -2.10 -16.21
CA ARG A 141 -8.78 -3.10 -16.06
C ARG A 141 -9.86 -2.64 -15.07
N VAL A 142 -9.45 -2.07 -13.94
CA VAL A 142 -10.39 -1.51 -12.95
C VAL A 142 -11.14 -0.31 -13.53
N ALA A 143 -10.47 0.58 -14.27
CA ALA A 143 -11.08 1.72 -14.96
C ALA A 143 -12.12 1.26 -16.00
N ALA A 144 -11.80 0.22 -16.79
CA ALA A 144 -12.71 -0.35 -17.79
C ALA A 144 -14.00 -0.90 -17.18
N ALA A 145 -13.99 -1.29 -15.90
CA ALA A 145 -15.18 -1.73 -15.19
C ALA A 145 -16.16 -0.60 -14.81
N ARG A 146 -15.75 0.67 -15.02
CA ARG A 146 -16.55 1.90 -14.82
C ARG A 146 -17.22 1.96 -13.46
N LEU A 147 -16.48 1.61 -12.41
CA LEU A 147 -16.97 1.60 -11.02
C LEU A 147 -17.13 3.01 -10.42
N GLY A 148 -16.60 4.04 -11.09
CA GLY A 148 -16.60 5.41 -10.58
C GLY A 148 -15.76 5.60 -9.32
N LEU A 149 -14.77 4.74 -9.08
CA LEU A 149 -13.85 4.84 -7.95
C LEU A 149 -12.61 5.66 -8.33
N PRO A 150 -12.01 6.40 -7.38
CA PRO A 150 -10.69 6.98 -7.58
C PRO A 150 -9.65 5.87 -7.74
N LEU A 151 -8.81 6.01 -8.76
CA LEU A 151 -7.66 5.14 -8.99
C LEU A 151 -6.36 5.85 -8.64
N TRP A 152 -5.42 5.07 -8.12
CA TRP A 152 -4.17 5.55 -7.55
C TRP A 152 -2.99 4.78 -8.13
N GLN A 153 -2.22 5.44 -9.01
CA GLN A 153 -1.02 4.87 -9.61
C GLN A 153 0.15 4.96 -8.62
N ALA A 154 0.57 3.83 -8.06
CA ALA A 154 1.76 3.78 -7.21
C ALA A 154 3.04 3.86 -8.06
N LEU A 155 4.04 4.59 -7.58
CA LEU A 155 5.27 4.89 -8.31
C LEU A 155 6.48 4.56 -7.44
N GLY A 156 7.32 3.64 -7.91
CA GLY A 156 8.58 3.30 -7.27
C GLY A 156 9.69 4.31 -7.58
N THR A 157 10.83 4.18 -6.89
CA THR A 157 11.98 5.08 -7.05
C THR A 157 12.96 4.63 -8.15
N SER A 158 12.91 3.36 -8.54
CA SER A 158 13.82 2.79 -9.55
C SER A 158 13.16 1.67 -10.36
N GLY A 159 13.69 1.42 -11.56
CA GLY A 159 13.10 0.46 -12.51
C GLY A 159 11.77 0.96 -13.07
N GLY A 160 10.82 0.05 -13.29
CA GLY A 160 9.46 0.36 -13.73
C GLY A 160 8.47 -0.68 -13.19
N PRO A 161 7.16 -0.46 -13.38
CA PRO A 161 6.16 -1.48 -13.07
C PRO A 161 6.43 -2.78 -13.81
N TYR A 162 6.21 -3.91 -13.15
CA TYR A 162 6.33 -5.20 -13.82
C TYR A 162 5.32 -5.30 -14.98
N GLY A 163 5.73 -5.89 -16.10
CA GLY A 163 4.89 -5.99 -17.30
C GLY A 163 4.63 -4.66 -18.01
N HIS A 164 5.35 -3.58 -17.67
CA HIS A 164 5.22 -2.27 -18.32
C HIS A 164 6.56 -1.80 -18.91
N ALA A 165 6.54 -1.30 -20.14
CA ALA A 165 7.75 -0.92 -20.88
C ALA A 165 8.41 0.40 -20.42
N VAL A 166 7.83 1.10 -19.45
CA VAL A 166 8.16 2.49 -19.11
C VAL A 166 8.70 2.50 -17.68
N THR A 167 9.75 3.27 -17.43
CA THR A 167 10.35 3.37 -16.09
C THR A 167 9.51 4.27 -15.19
N TYR A 168 9.65 4.13 -13.87
CA TYR A 168 9.00 5.08 -12.95
C TYR A 168 9.50 6.51 -13.14
N LYS A 169 10.76 6.70 -13.54
CA LYS A 169 11.31 8.02 -13.89
C LYS A 169 10.52 8.65 -15.04
N ASP A 170 10.25 7.87 -16.09
CA ASP A 170 9.49 8.35 -17.25
C ASP A 170 8.02 8.60 -16.89
N MET A 171 7.42 7.73 -16.06
CA MET A 171 6.06 7.92 -15.53
C MET A 171 5.92 9.18 -14.68
N MET A 172 6.98 9.56 -13.94
CA MET A 172 7.04 10.79 -13.13
C MET A 172 7.37 12.06 -13.94
N SER A 173 7.61 11.95 -15.26
CA SER A 173 7.76 13.12 -16.13
C SER A 173 6.42 13.82 -16.39
N PRO A 174 6.39 15.11 -16.78
CA PRO A 174 5.15 15.78 -17.16
C PRO A 174 4.32 15.05 -18.24
N ALA A 175 4.99 14.35 -19.17
CA ALA A 175 4.30 13.53 -20.17
C ALA A 175 3.69 12.26 -19.57
N GLY A 176 4.44 11.55 -18.71
CA GLY A 176 3.96 10.38 -18.00
C GLY A 176 2.79 10.70 -17.06
N LEU A 177 2.82 11.85 -16.39
CA LEU A 177 1.74 12.32 -15.52
C LEU A 177 0.46 12.62 -16.31
N ARG A 178 0.55 13.20 -17.51
CA ARG A 178 -0.62 13.36 -18.39
C ARG A 178 -1.21 12.02 -18.83
N GLU A 179 -0.36 11.02 -19.09
CA GLU A 179 -0.81 9.66 -19.40
C GLU A 179 -1.53 9.05 -18.19
N ILE A 180 -0.97 9.16 -16.99
CA ILE A 180 -1.59 8.68 -15.75
C ILE A 180 -2.95 9.34 -15.52
N ALA A 181 -3.06 10.66 -15.75
CA ALA A 181 -4.30 11.40 -15.61
C ALA A 181 -5.45 10.93 -16.53
N SER A 182 -5.14 10.17 -17.59
CA SER A 182 -6.16 9.58 -18.46
C SER A 182 -6.96 8.44 -17.80
N TYR A 183 -6.40 7.78 -16.78
CA TYR A 183 -7.03 6.64 -16.11
C TYR A 183 -7.09 6.75 -14.59
N ALA A 184 -6.22 7.53 -13.96
CA ALA A 184 -6.13 7.68 -12.51
C ALA A 184 -6.34 9.14 -12.06
N GLN A 185 -6.74 9.29 -10.79
CA GLN A 185 -6.93 10.60 -10.16
C GLN A 185 -5.82 10.92 -9.16
N TRP A 186 -5.04 9.90 -8.79
CA TRP A 186 -3.96 10.02 -7.82
C TRP A 186 -2.69 9.36 -8.32
N ILE A 187 -1.55 9.93 -7.92
CA ILE A 187 -0.27 9.22 -7.88
C ILE A 187 0.15 8.97 -6.44
N GLY A 188 0.86 7.86 -6.24
CA GLY A 188 1.48 7.51 -4.98
C GLY A 188 2.96 7.25 -5.13
N PRO A 189 3.80 8.29 -5.07
CA PRO A 189 5.24 8.10 -5.08
C PRO A 189 5.79 7.77 -3.69
N ASP A 190 7.01 7.25 -3.65
CA ASP A 190 7.82 7.32 -2.43
C ASP A 190 8.05 8.79 -2.04
N LYS A 191 7.94 9.11 -0.75
CA LYS A 191 8.07 10.47 -0.21
C LYS A 191 9.38 11.16 -0.62
N SER A 192 10.47 10.41 -0.82
CA SER A 192 11.75 10.97 -1.29
C SER A 192 11.66 11.59 -2.68
N SER A 193 10.72 11.15 -3.53
CA SER A 193 10.53 11.70 -4.88
C SER A 193 9.84 13.07 -4.88
N LEU A 194 9.41 13.55 -3.71
CA LEU A 194 8.78 14.86 -3.52
C LEU A 194 9.71 15.90 -2.89
N VAL A 195 10.96 15.53 -2.61
CA VAL A 195 11.95 16.41 -1.99
C VAL A 195 12.75 17.16 -3.08
N PRO A 196 13.09 18.45 -2.90
CA PRO A 196 13.96 19.17 -3.83
C PRO A 196 15.26 18.41 -4.17
N PRO A 197 15.73 18.46 -5.42
CA PRO A 197 15.30 19.36 -6.50
C PRO A 197 14.15 18.79 -7.37
N HIS A 198 13.44 17.76 -6.94
CA HIS A 198 12.34 17.17 -7.72
C HIS A 198 11.14 18.13 -7.87
N THR A 199 10.52 18.13 -9.05
CA THR A 199 9.34 18.95 -9.39
C THR A 199 8.03 18.16 -9.39
N LEU A 200 8.07 16.88 -9.06
CA LEU A 200 6.98 15.91 -9.21
C LEU A 200 5.65 16.39 -8.61
N LEU A 201 5.68 17.01 -7.43
CA LEU A 201 4.46 17.50 -6.77
C LEU A 201 3.75 18.56 -7.64
N ALA A 202 4.49 19.58 -8.07
CA ALA A 202 3.97 20.65 -8.91
C ALA A 202 3.54 20.12 -10.29
N ASP A 203 4.32 19.24 -10.91
CA ASP A 203 4.00 18.66 -12.20
C ASP A 203 2.74 17.78 -12.14
N ALA A 204 2.54 17.04 -11.05
CA ALA A 204 1.35 16.21 -10.84
C ALA A 204 0.10 17.07 -10.64
N HIS A 205 0.18 18.12 -9.81
CA HIS A 205 -0.93 19.06 -9.64
C HIS A 205 -1.26 19.80 -10.94
N ALA A 206 -0.25 20.19 -11.73
CA ALA A 206 -0.46 20.80 -13.05
C ALA A 206 -1.14 19.84 -14.05
N ALA A 207 -0.94 18.53 -13.90
CA ALA A 207 -1.66 17.50 -14.66
C ALA A 207 -3.06 17.17 -14.09
N GLY A 208 -3.49 17.83 -13.02
CA GLY A 208 -4.78 17.59 -12.36
C GLY A 208 -4.82 16.34 -11.47
N LEU A 209 -3.66 15.76 -11.17
CA LEU A 209 -3.52 14.60 -10.29
C LEU A 209 -3.36 15.06 -8.84
N LYS A 210 -3.93 14.30 -7.91
CA LYS A 210 -3.62 14.43 -6.48
C LYS A 210 -2.41 13.57 -6.13
N VAL A 211 -1.68 13.95 -5.10
CA VAL A 211 -0.44 13.27 -4.68
C VAL A 211 -0.57 12.75 -3.26
N GLY A 212 -0.45 11.43 -3.10
CA GLY A 212 -0.33 10.84 -1.78
C GLY A 212 0.94 10.00 -1.59
N ALA A 213 1.87 10.45 -0.77
CA ALA A 213 3.16 9.81 -0.67
C ALA A 213 3.21 8.66 0.35
N TYR A 214 4.04 7.66 0.09
CA TYR A 214 4.34 6.55 1.01
C TYR A 214 5.83 6.46 1.33
N THR A 215 6.29 5.73 2.36
CA THR A 215 5.56 5.46 3.61
C THR A 215 6.19 6.30 4.70
N PHE A 216 5.37 7.05 5.42
CA PHE A 216 5.83 7.82 6.57
C PHE A 216 5.95 6.90 7.80
N ARG A 217 7.10 6.99 8.46
CA ARG A 217 7.52 6.12 9.57
C ARG A 217 8.32 6.94 10.56
N ALA A 218 8.03 6.80 11.85
CA ALA A 218 8.61 7.64 12.89
C ALA A 218 10.03 7.22 13.30
N GLU A 219 10.44 5.99 12.98
CA GLU A 219 11.75 5.47 13.35
C GLU A 219 12.88 6.16 12.56
N ASN A 220 13.97 6.56 13.24
CA ASN A 220 15.08 7.34 12.70
C ASN A 220 15.62 6.84 11.35
N GLN A 221 15.75 5.53 11.17
CA GLN A 221 16.27 4.94 9.93
C GLN A 221 15.41 5.26 8.69
N TYR A 222 14.13 5.56 8.88
CA TYR A 222 13.19 5.92 7.81
C TYR A 222 13.00 7.43 7.65
N LEU A 223 13.61 8.23 8.51
CA LEU A 223 13.54 9.68 8.47
C LEU A 223 14.74 10.27 7.71
N PRO A 224 14.56 11.42 7.03
CA PRO A 224 15.67 12.26 6.58
C PRO A 224 16.62 12.57 7.72
N ALA A 225 17.92 12.71 7.42
CA ALA A 225 18.95 12.91 8.45
C ALA A 225 18.66 14.09 9.38
N ALA A 226 18.11 15.19 8.84
CA ALA A 226 17.75 16.39 9.60
C ALA A 226 16.62 16.18 10.63
N HIS A 227 15.85 15.10 10.52
CA HIS A 227 14.74 14.78 11.42
C HIS A 227 15.07 13.62 12.36
N ARG A 228 16.31 13.09 12.34
CA ARG A 228 16.71 12.02 13.25
C ARG A 228 17.04 12.59 14.63
N ARG A 229 16.60 11.89 15.69
CA ARG A 229 16.91 12.25 17.09
C ARG A 229 17.72 11.13 17.74
N GLY A 230 18.88 11.47 18.31
CA GLY A 230 19.80 10.47 18.87
C GLY A 230 20.46 9.61 17.77
N THR A 231 21.00 8.46 18.17
CA THR A 231 21.81 7.58 17.29
C THR A 231 21.18 6.21 17.02
N ALA A 232 20.20 5.80 17.83
CA ALA A 232 19.55 4.50 17.66
C ALA A 232 18.62 4.51 16.44
N PRO A 233 18.77 3.56 15.49
CA PRO A 233 18.01 3.57 14.23
C PRO A 233 16.50 3.32 14.40
N ASN A 234 16.10 2.67 15.50
CA ASN A 234 14.72 2.30 15.78
C ASN A 234 14.01 3.28 16.73
N ASP A 235 14.73 4.23 17.34
CA ASP A 235 14.12 5.27 18.15
C ASP A 235 13.33 6.23 17.27
N PHE A 236 12.32 6.88 17.86
CA PHE A 236 11.52 7.86 17.13
C PHE A 236 12.28 9.17 16.98
N GLY A 237 12.36 9.63 15.73
CA GLY A 237 12.85 10.96 15.41
C GLY A 237 11.74 12.00 15.41
N ASP A 238 11.98 13.11 14.73
CA ASP A 238 11.03 14.20 14.54
C ASP A 238 10.11 13.93 13.34
N ALA A 239 9.21 12.97 13.51
CA ALA A 239 8.22 12.65 12.47
C ALA A 239 7.27 13.83 12.18
N PHE A 240 6.96 14.65 13.19
CA PHE A 240 6.11 15.84 13.03
C PHE A 240 6.72 16.82 12.04
N ALA A 241 8.03 17.10 12.13
CA ALA A 241 8.72 17.95 11.17
C ALA A 241 8.66 17.40 9.74
N GLU A 242 8.80 16.07 9.56
CA GLU A 242 8.66 15.45 8.24
C GLU A 242 7.24 15.61 7.67
N TYR A 243 6.19 15.38 8.47
CA TYR A 243 4.81 15.60 8.02
C TYR A 243 4.55 17.06 7.69
N ALA A 244 4.97 18.00 8.55
CA ALA A 244 4.81 19.43 8.34
C ALA A 244 5.48 19.88 7.04
N PHE A 245 6.68 19.37 6.75
CA PHE A 245 7.37 19.63 5.48
C PHE A 245 6.56 19.18 4.27
N HIS A 246 6.02 17.96 4.27
CA HIS A 246 5.27 17.45 3.11
C HIS A 246 3.89 18.10 2.97
N TYR A 247 3.15 18.26 4.07
CA TYR A 247 1.86 18.97 4.04
C TYR A 247 2.03 20.44 3.65
N GLY A 248 3.06 21.12 4.14
CA GLY A 248 3.37 22.52 3.82
C GLY A 248 3.70 22.75 2.34
N GLN A 249 4.19 21.73 1.64
CA GLN A 249 4.40 21.77 0.19
C GLN A 249 3.13 21.49 -0.62
N GLY A 250 2.05 21.03 0.01
CA GLY A 250 0.78 20.73 -0.64
C GLY A 250 0.53 19.25 -0.95
N VAL A 251 1.23 18.31 -0.29
CA VAL A 251 0.90 16.88 -0.41
C VAL A 251 -0.54 16.62 0.06
N ASP A 252 -1.36 15.99 -0.79
CA ASP A 252 -2.79 15.82 -0.57
C ASP A 252 -3.13 14.71 0.45
N ALA A 253 -2.28 13.69 0.55
CA ALA A 253 -2.45 12.56 1.45
C ALA A 253 -1.11 11.91 1.85
N VAL A 254 -1.10 11.18 2.96
CA VAL A 254 0.08 10.40 3.38
C VAL A 254 -0.34 8.97 3.67
N VAL A 255 0.46 8.00 3.19
CA VAL A 255 0.41 6.61 3.62
C VAL A 255 1.40 6.45 4.76
N THR A 256 0.91 6.07 5.94
CA THR A 256 1.69 6.10 7.18
C THR A 256 1.43 4.89 8.06
N ASP A 257 2.47 4.47 8.79
CA ASP A 257 2.36 3.49 9.86
C ASP A 257 1.95 4.13 11.22
N PHE A 258 1.86 5.47 11.28
CA PHE A 258 1.55 6.27 12.48
C PHE A 258 0.42 7.29 12.19
N PRO A 259 -0.84 6.83 12.05
CA PRO A 259 -1.95 7.68 11.64
C PRO A 259 -2.32 8.76 12.67
N ASP A 260 -2.10 8.51 13.96
CA ASP A 260 -2.26 9.48 15.06
C ASP A 260 -1.32 10.67 14.92
N ILE A 261 -0.02 10.41 14.70
CA ILE A 261 0.98 11.47 14.47
C ILE A 261 0.65 12.26 13.20
N ALA A 262 0.29 11.58 12.12
CA ALA A 262 -0.03 12.24 10.85
C ALA A 262 -1.26 13.15 10.95
N VAL A 263 -2.28 12.76 11.73
CA VAL A 263 -3.45 13.60 11.99
C VAL A 263 -3.06 14.81 12.84
N GLN A 264 -2.34 14.61 13.94
CA GLN A 264 -1.93 15.72 14.81
C GLN A 264 -1.08 16.75 14.05
N ALA A 265 -0.07 16.31 13.29
CA ALA A 265 0.76 17.20 12.49
C ALA A 265 -0.05 18.01 11.45
N ARG A 266 -1.10 17.42 10.87
CA ARG A 266 -1.99 18.13 9.94
C ARG A 266 -2.83 19.20 10.63
N GLU A 267 -3.35 18.91 11.83
CA GLU A 267 -4.15 19.89 12.57
C GLU A 267 -3.28 21.05 13.08
N GLU A 268 -2.04 20.78 13.52
CA GLU A 268 -1.09 21.82 13.91
C GLU A 268 -0.75 22.78 12.76
N LEU A 269 -0.66 22.29 11.52
CA LEU A 269 -0.43 23.13 10.35
C LEU A 269 -1.64 24.02 9.96
N ARG A 270 -2.85 23.62 10.37
CA ARG A 270 -4.10 24.36 10.09
C ARG A 270 -4.41 25.42 11.15
N GLY A 271 -3.60 25.50 12.21
CA GLY A 271 -3.73 26.44 13.33
C GLY A 271 -3.70 27.90 12.92
#